data_AF-A0A7V4Q742-F1
#
_entry.id   AF-A0A7V4Q742-F1
#
_cell.length_a   1.000
_cell.length_b   1.000
_cell.length_c   1.000
_cell.angle_alpha   90.00
_cell.angle_beta   90.00
_cell.angle_gamma   90.00
#
_symmetry.space_group_name_H-M   'P 1'
#
loop_
_entity.id
_entity.type
_entity.pdbx_description
1 polymer ?
#
loop_
_entity_poly.entity_id
_entity_poly.type
_entity_poly.pdbx_seq_one_letter_code
_entity_poly.pdbx_strand_id
1 'polypeptide(L)' 'MADPLYVSFLWHMHQPFYKDPVQGEYILPWTYLHAVKD' A
#
# COMPACT_ATOMS: atom_id res chain seq x y z
N MET A 1 28.82 1.97 -28.67
CA MET A 1 27.39 1.88 -28.36
C MET A 1 27.28 1.75 -26.85
N ALA A 2 26.34 2.44 -26.21
CA ALA A 2 26.19 2.33 -24.75
C ALA A 2 25.61 0.95 -24.39
N ASP A 3 26.11 0.35 -23.32
CA ASP A 3 25.58 -0.90 -22.80
C ASP A 3 24.17 -0.69 -22.21
N PRO A 4 23.29 -1.71 -22.24
CA PRO A 4 21.94 -1.60 -21.69
C PRO A 4 21.96 -1.37 -20.17
N LEU A 5 21.16 -0.41 -19.70
CA LEU A 5 20.93 -0.20 -18.28
C LEU A 5 19.77 -1.10 -17.81
N TYR A 6 20.05 -1.98 -16.85
CA TYR A 6 19.02 -2.79 -16.21
C TYR A 6 18.38 -2.00 -15.06
N VAL A 7 17.08 -1.70 -15.21
CA VAL A 7 16.31 -0.95 -14.21
C VAL A 7 15.19 -1.85 -13.68
N SER A 8 15.00 -1.85 -12.36
CA SER A 8 13.87 -2.50 -11.71
C SER A 8 13.16 -1.50 -10.80
N PHE A 9 11.84 -1.43 -10.94
CA PHE A 9 10.97 -0.75 -9.99
C PHE A 9 10.40 -1.78 -9.04
N LEU A 10 10.72 -1.65 -7.75
CA LEU A 10 10.13 -2.47 -6.71
C LEU A 10 9.22 -1.58 -5.87
N TRP A 11 7.94 -1.96 -5.82
CA TRP A 11 6.96 -1.28 -5.00
C TRP A 11 6.45 -2.25 -3.94
N HIS A 12 6.58 -1.87 -2.66
CA HIS A 12 6.05 -2.62 -1.54
C HIS A 12 4.97 -1.79 -0.83
N MET A 13 3.69 -2.15 -1.03
CA MET A 13 2.58 -1.56 -0.30
C MET A 13 2.22 -2.46 0.88
N HIS A 14 2.66 -2.08 2.09
CA HIS A 14 2.17 -2.71 3.32
C HIS A 14 1.02 -1.88 3.88
N GLN A 15 -0.18 -2.47 3.97
CA GLN A 15 -1.28 -1.92 4.74
C GLN A 15 -1.30 -2.60 6.13
N PRO A 16 -1.14 -1.84 7.22
CA PRO A 16 -1.30 -2.36 8.57
C PRO A 16 -2.72 -2.87 8.85
N PHE A 17 -2.85 -3.67 9.91
CA PHE A 17 -4.15 -4.14 10.38
C PHE A 17 -4.86 -3.04 11.19
N TYR A 18 -5.91 -2.45 10.62
CA TYR A 18 -6.66 -1.35 11.21
C TYR A 18 -8.00 -1.78 11.83
N LYS A 19 -8.14 -3.05 12.24
CA LYS A 19 -9.33 -3.49 12.97
C LYS A 19 -9.04 -3.52 14.45
N ASP A 20 -9.85 -2.83 15.24
CA ASP A 20 -9.86 -2.97 16.69
C ASP A 20 -10.30 -4.41 17.02
N PRO A 21 -9.45 -5.21 17.70
CA PRO A 21 -9.77 -6.61 17.99
C PRO A 21 -10.79 -6.78 19.13
N VAL A 22 -11.01 -5.74 19.94
CA VAL A 22 -11.95 -5.73 21.06
C VAL A 22 -13.33 -5.28 20.61
N GLN A 23 -13.40 -4.18 19.86
CA GLN A 23 -14.67 -3.63 19.37
C GLN A 23 -15.11 -4.26 18.05
N GLY A 24 -14.19 -4.88 17.30
CA GLY A 24 -14.46 -5.45 15.98
C GLY A 24 -14.64 -4.41 14.88
N GLU A 25 -14.38 -3.14 15.18
CA GLU A 25 -14.57 -2.01 14.27
C GLU A 25 -13.28 -1.66 13.54
N TYR A 26 -13.41 -1.20 12.30
CA TYR A 26 -12.26 -0.68 11.56
C TYR A 26 -12.02 0.78 11.94
N ILE A 27 -10.80 1.08 12.35
CA ILE A 27 -10.35 2.45 12.59
C ILE A 27 -9.79 3.04 11.29
N LEU A 28 -9.95 4.35 11.11
CA LEU A 28 -9.38 5.12 9.97
C LEU A 28 -9.92 4.66 8.59
N PRO A 29 -11.20 4.92 8.25
CA PRO A 29 -11.84 4.41 7.03
C PRO A 29 -11.15 4.86 5.72
N TRP A 30 -10.37 5.95 5.75
CA TRP A 30 -9.57 6.40 4.61
C TRP A 30 -8.43 5.43 4.27
N THR A 31 -8.08 4.48 5.14
CA THR A 31 -7.07 3.45 4.82
C THR A 31 -7.53 2.50 3.72
N TYR A 32 -8.83 2.42 3.43
CA TYR A 32 -9.34 1.70 2.26
C TYR A 32 -9.15 2.47 0.93
N LEU A 33 -8.83 3.76 1.00
CA LEU A 33 -8.75 4.64 -0.17
C LEU A 33 -7.33 4.68 -0.78
N HIS A 34 -6.37 3.89 -0.30
CA HIS A 34 -4.97 3.95 -0.73
C HIS A 34 -4.74 3.54 -2.20
N ALA A 35 -5.72 2.94 -2.87
CA ALA A 35 -5.70 2.62 -4.29
C ALA A 35 -6.78 3.36 -5.09
N VAL A 36 -7.50 4.31 -4.47
CA VAL A 36 -8.52 5.12 -5.11
C VAL A 36 -7.91 6.49 -5.39
N LYS A 37 -7.01 6.56 -6.37
CA LYS A 37 -6.66 7.84 -6.98
C LYS A 37 -6.58 7.68 -8.50
N ASP A 38 -7.47 8.45 -9.14
CA ASP A 38 -7.66 8.76 -10.56
C ASP A 38 -7.67 7.59 -11.57
#